data_AF-A0A1C6HSH9-F1
#
_entry.id   AF-A0A1C6HSH9-F1
#
_cell.length_a   1.000
_cell.length_b   1.000
_cell.length_c   1.000
_cell.angle_alpha   90.00
_cell.angle_beta   90.00
_cell.angle_gamma   90.00
#
_symmetry.space_group_name_H-M   'P 1'
#
loop_
_entity.id
_entity.type
_entity.pdbx_description
1 polymer ?
#
loop_
_entity_poly.entity_id
_entity_poly.type
_entity_poly.pdbx_seq_one_letter_code
_entity_poly.pdbx_strand_id
1 'polypeptide(L)'
;MANTYENYLETPKSLTFDQMRELHQKLLKEIENDPVGQELYDELIGEATTYAEIRAKWLSLDRSQKMEQDSFRTACHNSVITHFNMMARYLKTQGKNTEWRDALGYEEDDKYFRKTIGDFGCYIVFINSLCAR
;
A
#
# COMPACT_ATOMS: atom_id res chain seq x y z
N MET A 1 14.91 20.43 -0.93
CA MET A 1 15.43 19.59 0.16
C MET A 1 15.28 18.15 -0.29
N ALA A 2 16.32 17.33 -0.19
CA ALA A 2 16.21 15.90 -0.52
C ALA A 2 15.35 15.23 0.56
N ASN A 3 14.43 14.34 0.16
CA ASN A 3 13.68 13.55 1.13
C ASN A 3 14.56 12.40 1.61
N THR A 4 14.58 12.19 2.92
CA THR A 4 15.28 11.06 3.55
C THR A 4 14.27 10.12 4.19
N TYR A 5 14.74 8.92 4.52
CA TYR A 5 13.93 7.98 5.28
C TYR A 5 13.59 8.53 6.68
N GLU A 6 14.51 9.27 7.28
CA GLU A 6 14.33 9.93 8.57
C GLU A 6 13.18 10.96 8.51
N ASN A 7 13.09 11.75 7.43
CA ASN A 7 11.96 12.67 7.25
C ASN A 7 10.62 11.93 7.11
N TYR A 8 10.63 10.74 6.52
CA TYR A 8 9.42 9.92 6.41
C TYR A 8 8.95 9.41 7.79
N LEU A 9 9.89 8.97 8.63
CA LEU A 9 9.59 8.48 9.98
C LEU A 9 9.02 9.56 10.93
N GLU A 10 9.24 10.84 10.62
CA GLU A 10 8.61 11.95 11.36
C GLU A 10 7.14 12.15 11.00
N THR A 11 6.64 11.52 9.93
CA THR A 11 5.24 11.67 9.50
C THR A 11 4.29 10.84 10.37
N PRO A 12 3.06 11.33 10.66
CA PRO A 12 2.13 10.59 11.49
C PRO A 12 1.78 9.22 10.88
N LYS A 13 1.85 8.18 11.71
CA LYS A 13 1.54 6.78 11.33
C LYS A 13 2.43 6.22 10.20
N SER A 14 3.66 6.72 10.06
CA SER A 14 4.69 6.09 9.23
C SER A 14 5.00 4.67 9.69
N LEU A 15 5.44 3.81 8.76
CA LEU A 15 5.91 2.45 9.08
C LEU A 15 7.43 2.36 8.91
N THR A 16 8.10 1.66 9.81
CA THR A 16 9.51 1.31 9.58
C THR A 16 9.66 0.25 8.50
N PHE A 17 10.85 0.08 7.93
CA PHE A 17 11.11 -1.01 6.98
C PHE A 17 10.89 -2.39 7.62
N ASP A 18 11.25 -2.55 8.89
CA ASP A 18 10.98 -3.81 9.61
C ASP A 18 9.48 -4.07 9.76
N GLN A 19 8.68 -3.04 10.12
CA GLN A 19 7.23 -3.16 10.19
C GLN A 19 6.64 -3.53 8.82
N MET A 20 7.06 -2.85 7.75
CA MET A 20 6.61 -3.16 6.38
C MET A 20 6.99 -4.59 5.97
N ARG A 21 8.23 -5.03 6.27
CA ARG A 21 8.67 -6.40 6.00
C ARG A 21 7.83 -7.44 6.74
N GLU A 22 7.59 -7.23 8.02
CA GLU A 22 6.79 -8.14 8.85
C GLU A 22 5.34 -8.25 8.35
N LEU A 23 4.72 -7.12 8.04
CA LEU A 23 3.36 -7.09 7.48
C LEU A 23 3.28 -7.82 6.14
N HIS A 24 4.28 -7.59 5.28
CA HIS A 24 4.35 -8.25 3.97
C HIS A 24 4.55 -9.76 4.11
N GLN A 25 5.44 -10.21 5.00
CA GLN A 25 5.63 -11.63 5.28
C GLN A 25 4.36 -12.30 5.82
N LYS A 26 3.65 -11.65 6.75
CA LYS A 26 2.36 -12.14 7.26
C LYS A 26 1.34 -12.27 6.12
N LEU A 27 1.20 -11.25 5.29
CA LEU A 27 0.31 -11.28 4.13
C LEU A 27 0.65 -12.44 3.18
N LEU A 28 1.92 -12.56 2.76
CA LEU A 28 2.37 -13.58 1.82
C LEU A 28 2.15 -15.01 2.34
N LYS A 29 2.35 -15.22 3.64
CA LYS A 29 2.09 -16.52 4.28
C LYS A 29 0.62 -16.93 4.18
N GLU A 30 -0.31 -15.98 4.31
CA GLU A 30 -1.74 -16.28 4.29
C GLU A 30 -2.25 -16.57 2.89
N ILE A 31 -1.59 -16.06 1.84
CA ILE A 31 -1.90 -16.40 0.44
C ILE A 31 -1.05 -17.59 -0.08
N GLU A 32 -0.22 -18.19 0.76
CA GLU A 32 0.57 -19.36 0.39
C GLU A 32 -0.37 -20.53 0.06
N ASN A 33 -0.17 -21.16 -1.11
CA ASN A 33 -1.03 -22.22 -1.63
C ASN A 33 -2.52 -21.83 -1.79
N ASP A 34 -2.80 -20.54 -2.00
CA ASP A 34 -4.15 -20.01 -2.23
C ASP A 34 -4.23 -19.32 -3.59
N PRO A 35 -4.71 -20.01 -4.64
CA PRO A 35 -4.75 -19.44 -5.99
C PRO A 35 -5.59 -18.16 -6.08
N VAL A 36 -6.70 -18.07 -5.36
CA VAL A 36 -7.57 -16.87 -5.38
C VAL A 36 -6.92 -15.75 -4.56
N GLY A 37 -6.31 -16.08 -3.42
CA GLY A 37 -5.52 -15.12 -2.65
C GLY A 37 -4.34 -14.54 -3.44
N GLN A 38 -3.68 -15.37 -4.26
CA GLN A 38 -2.61 -14.96 -5.16
C GLN A 38 -3.12 -14.04 -6.29
N GLU A 39 -4.24 -14.39 -6.93
CA GLU A 39 -4.87 -13.54 -7.94
C GLU A 39 -5.24 -12.15 -7.39
N LEU A 40 -5.88 -12.10 -6.21
CA LEU A 40 -6.20 -10.84 -5.53
C LEU A 40 -4.95 -10.02 -5.16
N TYR A 41 -3.84 -10.70 -4.86
CA TYR A 41 -2.57 -10.04 -4.58
C TYR A 41 -1.92 -9.48 -5.86
N ASP A 42 -2.02 -10.18 -6.98
CA ASP A 42 -1.55 -9.68 -8.29
C ASP A 42 -2.36 -8.45 -8.74
N GLU A 43 -3.69 -8.47 -8.56
CA GLU A 43 -4.55 -7.29 -8.79
C GLU A 43 -4.12 -6.11 -7.91
N LEU A 44 -3.90 -6.35 -6.62
CA LEU A 44 -3.39 -5.34 -5.69
C LEU A 44 -2.03 -4.76 -6.15
N ILE A 45 -1.11 -5.60 -6.65
CA ILE A 45 0.17 -5.13 -7.18
C ILE A 45 -0.05 -4.19 -8.37
N GLY A 46 -0.98 -4.50 -9.27
CA GLY A 46 -1.30 -3.64 -10.42
C GLY A 46 -1.77 -2.24 -9.99
N GLU A 47 -2.71 -2.19 -9.04
CA GLU A 47 -3.23 -0.93 -8.50
C GLU A 47 -2.16 -0.15 -7.71
N ALA A 48 -1.38 -0.86 -6.89
CA ALA A 48 -0.30 -0.27 -6.12
C ALA A 48 0.79 0.30 -7.03
N THR A 49 1.10 -0.36 -8.15
CA THR A 49 2.09 0.10 -9.13
C THR A 49 1.65 1.41 -9.77
N THR A 50 0.39 1.49 -10.23
CA THR A 50 -0.18 2.73 -10.79
C THR A 50 -0.13 3.87 -9.76
N TYR A 51 -0.52 3.60 -8.51
CA TYR A 51 -0.46 4.59 -7.45
C TYR A 51 0.97 5.03 -7.10
N ALA A 52 1.91 4.09 -7.03
CA ALA A 52 3.32 4.35 -6.73
C ALA A 52 3.98 5.19 -7.81
N GLU A 53 3.64 4.99 -9.08
CA GLU A 53 4.13 5.82 -10.19
C GLU A 53 3.71 7.29 -10.01
N ILE A 54 2.44 7.54 -9.66
CA ILE A 54 1.94 8.89 -9.39
C ILE A 54 2.69 9.50 -8.19
N ARG A 55 2.86 8.73 -7.10
CA ARG A 55 3.59 9.19 -5.90
C ARG A 55 5.05 9.54 -6.20
N ALA A 56 5.73 8.73 -7.00
CA ALA A 56 7.13 8.96 -7.39
C ALA A 56 7.30 10.27 -8.17
N LYS A 57 6.33 10.61 -9.03
CA LYS A 57 6.32 11.89 -9.77
C LYS A 57 5.83 13.07 -8.94
N TRP A 58 5.06 12.84 -7.88
CA TRP A 58 4.31 13.90 -7.18
C TRP A 58 5.15 15.10 -6.76
N LEU A 59 6.37 14.88 -6.26
CA LEU A 59 7.23 15.97 -5.79
C LEU A 59 7.90 16.77 -6.90
N SER A 60 7.99 16.24 -8.12
CA SER A 60 8.50 16.96 -9.29
C SER A 60 7.43 17.78 -10.02
N LEU A 61 6.15 17.58 -9.71
CA LEU A 61 5.05 18.31 -10.34
C LEU A 61 4.90 19.73 -9.76
N ASP A 62 4.59 20.68 -10.64
CA ASP A 62 4.18 22.02 -10.25
C ASP A 62 2.75 22.02 -9.66
N ARG A 63 2.30 23.20 -9.21
CA ARG A 63 0.98 23.33 -8.57
C ARG A 63 -0.18 23.01 -9.52
N SER A 64 -0.11 23.45 -10.78
CA SER A 64 -1.17 23.22 -11.76
C SER A 64 -1.27 21.73 -12.10
N GLN A 65 -0.13 21.09 -12.34
CA GLN A 65 -0.05 19.65 -12.61
C GLN A 65 -0.55 18.81 -11.43
N LYS A 66 -0.23 19.22 -10.19
CA LYS A 66 -0.78 18.58 -8.99
C LYS A 66 -2.29 18.70 -8.93
N MET A 67 -2.83 19.89 -9.19
CA MET A 67 -4.29 20.11 -9.18
C MET A 67 -5.01 19.25 -10.22
N GLU A 68 -4.43 19.10 -11.41
CA GLU A 68 -4.97 18.25 -12.47
C GLU A 68 -4.94 16.76 -12.11
N GLN A 69 -3.86 16.28 -11.47
CA GLN A 69 -3.70 14.88 -11.12
C GLN A 69 -4.32 14.49 -9.76
N ASP A 70 -4.74 15.44 -8.93
CA ASP A 70 -5.12 15.16 -7.54
C ASP A 70 -6.34 14.22 -7.43
N SER A 71 -7.34 14.41 -8.29
CA SER A 71 -8.53 13.56 -8.35
C SER A 71 -8.16 12.12 -8.76
N PHE A 72 -7.33 11.98 -9.80
CA PHE A 72 -6.84 10.69 -10.27
C PHE A 72 -5.98 9.99 -9.21
N ARG A 73 -5.05 10.71 -8.57
CA ARG A 73 -4.26 10.20 -7.44
C ARG A 73 -5.16 9.68 -6.32
N THR A 74 -6.21 10.42 -5.98
CA THR A 74 -7.17 10.03 -4.94
C THR A 74 -7.93 8.77 -5.33
N ALA A 75 -8.34 8.64 -6.60
CA ALA A 75 -8.99 7.45 -7.13
C ALA A 75 -8.07 6.22 -7.09
N CYS A 76 -6.82 6.32 -7.57
CA CYS A 76 -5.86 5.22 -7.48
C CYS A 76 -5.58 4.81 -6.03
N HIS A 77 -5.48 5.78 -5.12
CA HIS A 77 -5.31 5.48 -3.70
C HIS A 77 -6.52 4.73 -3.11
N ASN A 78 -7.74 5.15 -3.45
CA ASN A 78 -8.97 4.43 -3.07
C ASN A 78 -8.96 3.00 -3.61
N SER A 79 -8.48 2.81 -4.83
CA SER A 79 -8.37 1.48 -5.45
C SER A 79 -7.42 0.57 -4.67
N VAL A 80 -6.22 1.06 -4.31
CA VAL A 80 -5.26 0.31 -3.47
C VAL A 80 -5.90 -0.13 -2.14
N ILE A 81 -6.57 0.79 -1.44
CA ILE A 81 -7.23 0.49 -0.16
C ILE A 81 -8.35 -0.55 -0.36
N THR A 82 -9.11 -0.43 -1.44
CA THR A 82 -10.17 -1.37 -1.79
C THR A 82 -9.62 -2.77 -2.02
N HIS A 83 -8.51 -2.92 -2.72
CA HIS A 83 -7.90 -4.23 -2.98
C HIS A 83 -7.31 -4.86 -1.71
N PHE A 84 -6.67 -4.08 -0.83
CA PHE A 84 -6.27 -4.57 0.49
C PHE A 84 -7.48 -5.07 1.30
N ASN A 85 -8.59 -4.32 1.28
CA ASN A 85 -9.82 -4.70 1.97
C ASN A 85 -10.47 -5.95 1.35
N MET A 86 -10.51 -6.07 0.02
CA MET A 86 -11.04 -7.24 -0.69
C MET A 86 -10.28 -8.50 -0.35
N MET A 87 -8.95 -8.46 -0.41
CA MET A 87 -8.08 -9.58 -0.05
C MET A 87 -8.26 -9.98 1.41
N ALA A 88 -8.26 -9.01 2.35
CA ALA A 88 -8.50 -9.31 3.75
C ALA A 88 -9.88 -9.92 4.00
N ARG A 89 -10.94 -9.40 3.37
CA ARG A 89 -12.30 -9.98 3.47
C ARG A 89 -12.32 -11.40 2.94
N TYR A 90 -11.73 -11.65 1.76
CA TYR A 90 -11.63 -12.97 1.17
C TYR A 90 -10.93 -13.94 2.13
N LEU A 91 -9.72 -13.63 2.58
CA LEU A 91 -8.95 -14.47 3.50
C LEU A 91 -9.71 -14.76 4.80
N LYS A 92 -10.41 -13.76 5.35
CA LYS A 92 -11.25 -13.93 6.53
C LYS A 92 -12.40 -14.93 6.30
N THR A 93 -13.02 -14.95 5.11
CA THR A 93 -14.03 -15.96 4.77
C THR A 93 -13.45 -17.38 4.66
N GLN A 94 -12.15 -17.50 4.35
CA GLN A 94 -11.43 -18.78 4.35
C GLN A 94 -10.93 -19.20 5.75
N GLY A 95 -11.24 -18.42 6.80
CA GLY A 95 -10.78 -18.68 8.17
C GLY A 95 -9.30 -18.39 8.41
N LYS A 96 -8.67 -17.61 7.51
CA LYS A 96 -7.24 -17.25 7.58
C LYS A 96 -6.99 -16.03 8.46
N ASN A 97 -5.75 -15.84 8.87
CA ASN A 97 -5.37 -14.72 9.74
C ASN A 97 -5.24 -13.43 8.90
N THR A 98 -5.95 -12.37 9.29
CA THR A 98 -5.92 -11.08 8.60
C THR A 98 -5.42 -9.93 9.48
N GLU A 99 -4.72 -10.24 10.57
CA GLU A 99 -4.15 -9.24 11.49
C GLU A 99 -3.18 -8.27 10.79
N TRP A 100 -2.55 -8.70 9.70
CA TRP A 100 -1.71 -7.81 8.88
C TRP A 100 -2.52 -6.62 8.35
N ARG A 101 -3.81 -6.81 8.03
CA ARG A 101 -4.70 -5.74 7.59
C ARG A 101 -5.07 -4.84 8.75
N ASP A 102 -5.41 -5.41 9.91
CA ASP A 102 -5.76 -4.63 11.10
C ASP A 102 -4.59 -3.76 11.58
N ALA A 103 -3.35 -4.28 11.48
CA ALA A 103 -2.14 -3.56 11.84
C ALA A 103 -1.82 -2.35 10.92
N LEU A 104 -2.34 -2.32 9.69
CA LEU A 104 -2.28 -1.14 8.82
C LEU A 104 -3.24 -0.02 9.27
N GLY A 105 -4.24 -0.36 10.10
CA GLY A 105 -5.30 0.53 10.57
C GLY A 105 -6.36 0.88 9.52
N TYR A 106 -7.42 1.55 9.94
CA TYR A 106 -8.58 1.87 9.10
C TYR A 106 -8.79 3.39 9.04
N GLU A 107 -9.15 3.92 7.87
CA GLU A 107 -9.33 5.38 7.67
C GLU A 107 -10.43 5.94 8.58
N GLU A 108 -11.41 5.10 8.92
CA GLU A 108 -12.51 5.37 9.83
C GLU A 108 -12.04 5.64 11.28
N ASP A 109 -10.92 5.03 11.69
CA ASP A 109 -10.35 5.21 13.03
C ASP A 109 -9.44 6.44 13.10
N ASP A 110 -8.65 6.66 12.05
CA ASP A 110 -7.78 7.82 11.90
C ASP A 110 -7.48 8.04 10.40
N LYS A 111 -7.74 9.26 9.90
CA LYS A 111 -7.47 9.66 8.51
C LYS A 111 -6.01 9.44 8.07
N TYR A 112 -5.07 9.35 9.01
CA TYR A 112 -3.67 9.06 8.68
C TYR A 112 -3.44 7.60 8.26
N PHE A 113 -4.28 6.65 8.66
CA PHE A 113 -4.16 5.25 8.23
C PHE A 113 -4.35 5.07 6.72
N ARG A 114 -5.13 5.97 6.08
CA ARG A 114 -5.17 6.08 4.63
C ARG A 114 -3.75 6.20 4.05
N LYS A 115 -2.91 7.08 4.62
CA LYS A 115 -1.52 7.27 4.17
C LYS A 115 -0.66 6.04 4.47
N THR A 116 -0.81 5.46 5.66
CA THR A 116 -0.13 4.21 6.06
C THR A 116 -0.36 3.08 5.06
N ILE A 117 -1.60 2.88 4.62
CA ILE A 117 -1.95 1.86 3.61
C ILE A 117 -1.29 2.19 2.26
N GLY A 118 -1.33 3.44 1.81
CA GLY A 118 -0.66 3.87 0.59
C GLY A 118 0.87 3.72 0.64
N ASP A 119 1.48 3.97 1.80
CA ASP A 119 2.92 3.75 2.02
C ASP A 119 3.28 2.28 1.92
N PHE A 120 2.47 1.40 2.52
CA PHE A 120 2.67 -0.04 2.42
C PHE A 120 2.50 -0.55 0.98
N GLY A 121 1.53 -0.01 0.22
CA GLY A 121 1.41 -0.28 -1.21
C GLY A 121 2.67 0.12 -2.00
N CYS A 122 3.24 1.29 -1.70
CA CYS A 122 4.51 1.71 -2.32
C CYS A 122 5.69 0.80 -1.92
N TYR A 123 5.72 0.29 -0.69
CA TYR A 123 6.72 -0.67 -0.24
C TYR A 123 6.66 -1.99 -1.03
N ILE A 124 5.46 -2.52 -1.28
CA ILE A 124 5.28 -3.73 -2.10
C ILE A 124 5.85 -3.51 -3.51
N VAL A 125 5.53 -2.37 -4.13
CA VAL A 125 6.08 -2.00 -5.45
C VAL A 125 7.59 -1.85 -5.41
N PHE A 126 8.14 -1.26 -4.35
CA PHE A 126 9.60 -1.14 -4.16
C PHE A 126 10.27 -2.52 -4.14
N ILE A 127 9.76 -3.46 -3.33
CA ILE A 127 10.30 -4.83 -3.27
C ILE A 127 10.18 -5.54 -4.62
N ASN A 128 9.02 -5.47 -5.27
CA ASN A 128 8.82 -6.08 -6.59
C ASN A 128 9.79 -5.51 -7.63
N SER A 129 10.02 -4.20 -7.61
CA SER A 129 10.98 -3.53 -8.51
C SER A 129 12.41 -4.01 -8.29
N LEU A 130 12.82 -4.24 -7.03
CA LEU A 130 14.14 -4.79 -6.72
C LEU A 130 14.28 -6.26 -7.13
N CYS A 131 13.21 -7.05 -7.01
CA CYS A 131 13.19 -8.46 -7.39
C CYS A 131 13.22 -8.69 -8.90
N ALA A 132 12.78 -7.72 -9.71
CA ALA A 132 12.75 -7.78 -11.18
C ALA A 132 14.11 -7.49 -11.86
N ARG A 133 15.19 -7.46 -11.09
CA ARG A 133 16.57 -7.22 -11.57
C ARG A 133 17.11 -8.35 -12.45
#